data_AF-A0A9P5SXB3-F1
#
_entry.id   AF-A0A9P5SXB3-F1
#
_cell.length_a   1.000
_cell.length_b   1.000
_cell.length_c   1.000
_cell.angle_alpha   90.00
_cell.angle_beta   90.00
_cell.angle_gamma   90.00
#
_symmetry.space_group_name_H-M   'P 1'
#
loop_
_entity.id
_entity.type
_entity.pdbx_description
1 polymer ?
#
loop_
_entity_poly.entity_id
_entity_poly.type
_entity_poly.pdbx_seq_one_letter_code
_entity_poly.pdbx_strand_id
1 'polypeptide(L)' 'QRFGNAEWGPEAIDAMYNDFVDLPVPWGGTMGDIMKDTPKDHISKVFIEDKVFKTWYHGNTVLIGD' A
#
# COMPACT_ATOMS: atom_id res chain seq x y z
N GLN A 1 0.17 -28.17 -0.83
CA GLN A 1 1.13 -27.23 -0.20
C GLN A 1 0.46 -25.85 -0.23
N ARG A 2 0.13 -25.25 0.93
CA ARG A 2 -0.53 -23.94 0.99
C ARG A 2 0.50 -22.90 0.56
N PHE A 3 0.39 -22.36 -0.64
CA PHE A 3 1.12 -21.16 -1.04
C PHE A 3 0.46 -19.99 -0.31
N GLY A 4 0.97 -19.65 0.88
CA GLY A 4 0.63 -18.38 1.49
C GLY A 4 1.27 -17.27 0.66
N ASN A 5 0.50 -16.28 0.23
CA ASN A 5 1.06 -15.16 -0.52
C ASN A 5 1.94 -14.33 0.44
N ALA A 6 3.24 -14.65 0.50
CA ALA A 6 4.22 -13.98 1.35
C ALA A 6 4.32 -12.46 1.06
N GLU A 7 3.91 -12.03 -0.14
CA GLU A 7 3.84 -10.63 -0.55
C GLU A 7 2.86 -9.77 0.27
N TRP A 8 1.91 -10.41 0.96
CA TRP A 8 0.87 -9.75 1.76
C TRP A 8 0.93 -10.10 3.25
N GLY A 9 1.93 -10.87 3.66
CA GLY A 9 2.16 -11.24 5.07
C GLY A 9 2.93 -10.16 5.84
N PRO A 10 3.03 -10.30 7.18
CA PRO A 10 3.83 -9.40 8.02
C PRO A 10 5.28 -9.26 7.56
N GLU A 11 5.85 -10.31 6.95
CA GLU A 11 7.21 -10.31 6.42
C GLU A 11 7.41 -9.28 5.29
N ALA A 12 6.36 -8.98 4.53
CA ALA A 12 6.39 -7.98 3.47
C ALA A 12 6.42 -6.53 4.01
N ILE A 13 5.92 -6.31 5.24
CA ILE A 13 5.93 -5.00 5.90
C ILE A 13 7.36 -4.65 6.32
N ASP A 14 8.10 -5.56 6.94
CA ASP A 14 9.48 -5.31 7.37
C ASP A 14 10.41 -5.05 6.17
N ALA A 15 10.24 -5.82 5.09
CA ALA A 15 10.99 -5.58 3.85
C ALA A 15 10.71 -4.18 3.28
N MET A 16 9.41 -3.81 3.18
CA MET A 16 9.02 -2.47 2.74
C MET A 16 9.53 -1.38 3.69
N TYR A 17 9.49 -1.60 5.00
CA TYR A 17 9.93 -0.59 5.97
C TYR A 17 11.41 -0.26 5.75
N ASN A 18 12.25 -1.28 5.60
CA ASN A 18 13.69 -1.10 5.38
C ASN A 18 14.02 -0.41 4.05
N ASP A 19 13.22 -0.65 3.01
CA ASP A 19 13.40 0.01 1.71
C ASP A 19 13.11 1.52 1.77
N PHE A 20 12.27 1.98 2.70
CA PHE A 20 11.77 3.35 2.72
C PHE A 20 12.26 4.20 3.89
N VAL A 21 12.64 3.60 5.03
CA VAL A 21 12.92 4.33 6.29
C VAL A 21 13.94 5.47 6.17
N ASP A 22 14.97 5.29 5.34
CA ASP A 22 16.05 6.26 5.17
C ASP A 22 15.82 7.25 4.01
N LEU A 23 14.71 7.11 3.27
CA LEU A 23 14.43 7.98 2.13
C LEU A 23 14.13 9.41 2.59
N PRO A 24 14.70 10.43 1.95
CA PRO A 24 14.47 11.82 2.32
C PRO A 24 13.04 12.26 1.94
N VAL A 25 12.45 13.11 2.77
CA VAL A 25 11.15 13.74 2.47
C VAL A 25 11.32 15.19 1.99
N PRO A 26 10.43 15.72 1.13
CA PRO A 26 10.59 17.04 0.51
C PRO A 26 10.68 18.23 1.49
N TRP A 27 10.23 18.05 2.73
CA TRP A 27 10.20 19.07 3.78
C TRP A 27 11.30 18.90 4.85
N GLY A 28 12.27 18.00 4.62
CA GLY A 28 13.36 17.71 5.55
C GLY A 28 13.05 16.58 6.54
N GLY A 29 14.09 15.82 6.90
CA GLY A 29 13.98 14.55 7.63
C GLY A 29 13.90 13.34 6.69
N THR A 30 13.54 12.17 7.25
CA THR A 30 13.34 10.93 6.48
C THR A 30 11.90 10.42 6.55
N MET A 31 11.54 9.47 5.68
CA MET A 31 10.27 8.75 5.80
C MET A 31 10.15 8.02 7.14
N GLY A 32 11.26 7.51 7.68
CA GLY A 32 11.33 6.89 9.00
C GLY A 32 10.90 7.83 10.13
N ASP A 33 11.20 9.12 10.02
CA ASP A 33 10.74 10.13 10.98
C ASP A 33 9.22 10.27 11.00
N ILE A 34 8.53 9.94 9.92
CA ILE A 34 7.07 9.94 9.84
C ILE A 34 6.52 8.59 10.31
N MET A 35 7.14 7.48 9.87
CA MET A 35 6.67 6.13 10.18
C MET A 35 6.77 5.77 11.67
N LYS A 36 7.72 6.35 12.42
CA LYS A 36 7.91 6.06 13.85
C LYS A 36 6.69 6.38 14.72
N ASP A 37 5.83 7.29 14.27
CA ASP A 37 4.62 7.70 14.99
C ASP A 37 3.43 6.75 14.71
N THR A 38 3.61 5.74 13.84
CA THR A 38 2.59 4.73 13.51
C THR A 38 2.88 3.41 14.24
N PRO A 39 1.92 2.84 15.01
CA PRO A 39 2.06 1.49 15.57
C PRO A 39 2.36 0.46 14.47
N LYS A 40 3.30 -0.45 14.73
CA LYS A 40 3.79 -1.39 13.70
C LYS A 40 2.69 -2.29 13.13
N ASP A 41 1.74 -2.69 13.97
CA ASP A 41 0.58 -3.50 13.61
C ASP A 41 -0.47 -2.75 12.78
N HIS A 42 -0.34 -1.43 12.64
CA HIS A 42 -1.20 -0.60 11.80
C HIS A 42 -0.58 -0.26 10.44
N ILE A 43 0.68 -0.64 10.19
CA ILE A 43 1.34 -0.39 8.90
C ILE A 43 0.85 -1.43 7.88
N SER A 44 0.36 -0.98 6.74
CA SER A 44 -0.10 -1.84 5.65
C SER A 44 0.63 -1.50 4.36
N LYS A 45 1.12 -2.52 3.66
CA LYS A 45 1.66 -2.39 2.30
C LYS A 45 0.51 -2.52 1.30
N VAL A 46 0.26 -1.46 0.54
CA VAL A 46 -0.81 -1.44 -0.47
C VAL A 46 -0.19 -1.35 -1.86
N PHE A 47 -0.50 -2.31 -2.73
CA PHE A 47 -0.27 -2.18 -4.16
C PHE A 47 -1.60 -1.83 -4.84
N ILE A 48 -1.63 -0.69 -5.52
CA ILE A 48 -2.78 -0.27 -6.31
C ILE A 48 -2.53 -0.72 -7.74
N GLU A 49 -3.30 -1.69 -8.21
CA GLU A 49 -3.40 -2.00 -9.64
C GLU A 49 -4.56 -1.19 -10.21
N ASP A 50 -4.25 -0.17 -11.01
CA ASP A 50 -5.26 0.73 -11.53
C ASP A 50 -6.05 0.05 -12.66
N LYS A 51 -7.25 -0.46 -12.35
CA LYS A 51 -8.15 -1.06 -13.36
C LYS A 51 -8.94 0.04 -14.05
N VAL A 52 -8.39 0.55 -15.15
CA VAL A 52 -9.05 1.57 -15.95
C VAL A 52 -10.10 0.93 -16.87
N PHE A 53 -11.37 1.13 -16.55
CA PHE A 53 -12.48 0.72 -17.42
C PHE A 53 -12.74 1.78 -18.51
N LYS A 54 -13.09 1.33 -19.72
CA LYS A 54 -13.45 2.23 -20.84
C LYS A 54 -14.74 3.03 -20.59
N THR A 55 -15.69 2.45 -19.84
CA THR A 55 -16.93 3.11 -19.40
C THR A 55 -17.38 2.50 -18.08
N TRP A 56 -18.08 3.29 -17.27
CA TRP A 56 -18.55 2.91 -15.94
C TRP A 56 -20.04 2.62 -15.91
N TYR A 57 -20.73 2.63 -17.06
CA TYR A 57 -22.17 2.38 -17.13
C TYR A 57 -22.54 1.45 -18.27
N HIS A 58 -23.63 0.72 -18.09
CA HIS A 58 -24.28 -0.09 -19.12
C HIS A 58 -25.77 -0.24 -18.81
N GLY A 59 -26.65 0.18 -19.74
CA GLY A 59 -28.10 0.17 -19.52
C GLY A 59 -28.50 1.02 -18.31
N ASN A 60 -29.12 0.38 -17.32
CA ASN A 60 -29.56 1.00 -16.07
C ASN A 60 -28.58 0.75 -14.90
N THR A 61 -27.35 0.31 -15.18
CA THR A 61 -26.33 -0.02 -14.17
C THR A 61 -25.14 0.90 -14.30
N VAL A 62 -24.58 1.31 -13.16
CA VAL A 62 -23.39 2.17 -13.07
C VAL A 62 -22.45 1.66 -11.97
N LEU A 63 -21.14 1.74 -12.21
CA LEU A 63 -20.08 1.52 -11.22
C LEU A 63 -19.92 2.78 -10.39
N ILE A 64 -19.96 2.63 -9.07
CA ILE A 64 -19.76 3.71 -8.09
C ILE A 64 -18.90 3.19 -6.95
N GLY A 65 -18.15 4.10 -6.32
CA GLY A 65 -17.19 3.75 -5.29
C GLY A 65 -15.92 3.11 -5.86
N ASP A 66 -15.10 2.62 -4.93
CA ASP A 66 -13.94 1.78 -5.19
C ASP A 66 -14.34 0.29 -5.19
#